data_AF-K3VKY3-F1
#
_entry.id   AF-K3VKY3-F1
#
_cell.length_a   1.000
_cell.length_b   1.000
_cell.length_c   1.000
_cell.angle_alpha   90.00
_cell.angle_beta   90.00
_cell.angle_gamma   90.00
#
_symmetry.space_group_name_H-M   'P 1'
#
loop_
_entity.id
_entity.type
_entity.pdbx_description
1 polymer ?
#
loop_
_entity_poly.entity_id
_entity_poly.type
_entity_poly.pdbx_seq_one_letter_code
_entity_poly.pdbx_strand_id
1 'polypeptide(L)'
;MADLAISTVFFEHHRQAFGIAGTKPRITWRFEGTVSDWEQSAYDIEVARNGPKVDKTALFSFNSSNSLYVPWPDEELGESEAATVRVRDHGIDGLSTPWSDWVNVETGLLTEGSWVGAVPITADIFDQSNNTAKRPLYFRRDFQIPQAIASARLRSTGRGLAILLRPDGSPGKNAIGVVVGEGWFLGRLGPESVRNNYGDLIGLLSKLVVTLEDGKKITFGTDRDWRASGGPVVSGEIYDGETYEARLAKQIRGWSTAAFNTKVNTWGRVRTLPSLKGKLTPPDQPGIRRIEEKEAQRILRSPSGKTIIDFGQNLVGWLRVQVDGPANTNITFHHAEVLVDGELALKPLRTAKATDTIILAGDGPITWEPKLTFYGFRYVQVDGWPKNRSLRGSIKAVVVHTDLEETGWFECSNHALNQLHSNVRWSMKGNFLSILMDCLQRDEHLGWIGDAHFFGPTANYLYNTAGFWRGWHRDLASEAASDGSMNIVAANDYLIGTGFAGTPALSDALRSINATEDIYRILLQTKVPSWLYQVDMGATTIWERWDSMLPDRQLNPGEMTSFNHYAYGSVAQFLHETVGGLAPDKDNSGYETVAVAPIPGGGITSANAKHLGPYGMVEYK
;
A
#
# COMPACT_ATOMS: atom_id res chain seq x y z
N MET A 1 -1.92 5.62 38.58
CA MET A 1 -1.97 5.05 37.21
C MET A 1 -0.97 3.91 37.20
N ALA A 2 -1.22 2.82 36.47
CA ALA A 2 -0.19 1.79 36.35
C ALA A 2 0.99 2.37 35.56
N ASP A 3 2.21 2.13 36.03
CA ASP A 3 3.44 2.62 35.37
C ASP A 3 3.81 1.78 34.13
N LEU A 4 3.01 0.75 33.82
CA LEU A 4 3.11 -0.14 32.66
C LEU A 4 1.70 -0.61 32.24
N ALA A 5 1.45 -0.62 30.94
CA ALA A 5 0.23 -1.14 30.32
C ALA A 5 0.54 -1.82 28.98
N ILE A 6 -0.39 -2.66 28.52
CA ILE A 6 -0.38 -3.19 27.15
C ILE A 6 -1.05 -2.15 26.24
N SER A 7 -0.28 -1.59 25.30
CA SER A 7 -0.76 -0.55 24.37
C SER A 7 -1.47 -1.12 23.16
N THR A 8 -1.07 -2.30 22.69
CA THR A 8 -1.64 -2.92 21.49
C THR A 8 -1.58 -4.44 21.59
N VAL A 9 -2.64 -5.12 21.17
CA VAL A 9 -2.66 -6.56 20.91
C VAL A 9 -2.91 -6.78 19.42
N PHE A 10 -2.12 -7.64 18.78
CA PHE A 10 -2.22 -7.95 17.36
C PHE A 10 -2.15 -9.46 17.10
N PHE A 11 -2.70 -9.86 15.96
CA PHE A 11 -2.79 -11.26 15.53
C PHE A 11 -1.96 -11.47 14.28
N GLU A 12 -1.06 -12.45 14.32
CA GLU A 12 0.02 -12.59 13.34
C GLU A 12 0.79 -11.26 13.24
N HIS A 13 0.70 -10.59 12.09
CA HIS A 13 1.28 -9.27 11.81
C HIS A 13 0.18 -8.26 11.42
N HIS A 14 -1.09 -8.64 11.55
CA HIS A 14 -2.21 -7.84 11.08
C HIS A 14 -2.53 -6.74 12.08
N ARG A 15 -2.47 -5.48 11.64
CA ARG A 15 -3.01 -4.33 12.39
C ARG A 15 -4.52 -4.44 12.60
N GLN A 16 -5.23 -5.04 11.63
CA GLN A 16 -6.65 -5.35 11.71
C GLN A 16 -6.85 -6.80 11.31
N ALA A 17 -7.12 -7.67 12.28
CA ALA A 17 -7.27 -9.11 12.08
C ALA A 17 -8.70 -9.46 11.62
N PHE A 18 -9.09 -8.95 10.46
CA PHE A 18 -10.43 -9.14 9.91
C PHE A 18 -10.40 -9.91 8.59
N GLY A 19 -11.02 -11.09 8.59
CA GLY A 19 -11.05 -11.96 7.43
C GLY A 19 -9.74 -12.70 7.19
N ILE A 20 -8.95 -12.99 8.23
CA ILE A 20 -7.61 -13.60 8.12
C ILE A 20 -7.67 -15.08 7.76
N ALA A 21 -6.56 -15.63 7.26
CA ALA A 21 -6.49 -17.05 6.86
C ALA A 21 -6.23 -18.02 8.04
N GLY A 22 -5.52 -17.57 9.09
CA GLY A 22 -5.11 -18.43 10.19
C GLY A 22 -6.25 -18.74 11.15
N THR A 23 -6.56 -20.03 11.35
CA THR A 23 -7.56 -20.49 12.35
C THR A 23 -7.01 -20.55 13.76
N LYS A 24 -5.68 -20.56 13.91
CA LYS A 24 -4.94 -20.44 15.17
C LYS A 24 -3.98 -19.26 15.09
N PRO A 25 -4.47 -18.02 14.99
CA PRO A 25 -3.63 -16.86 14.79
C PRO A 25 -2.76 -16.63 16.02
N ARG A 26 -1.44 -16.53 15.82
CA ARG A 26 -0.49 -16.21 16.89
C ARG A 26 -0.78 -14.81 17.43
N ILE A 27 -0.63 -14.63 18.73
CA ILE A 27 -0.97 -13.39 19.43
C ILE A 27 0.33 -12.70 19.81
N THR A 28 0.37 -11.38 19.65
CA THR A 28 1.46 -10.54 20.12
C THR A 28 0.89 -9.33 20.82
N TRP A 29 1.60 -8.83 21.83
CA TRP A 29 1.25 -7.57 22.47
C TRP A 29 2.47 -6.67 22.65
N ARG A 30 2.21 -5.36 22.67
CA ARG A 30 3.20 -4.30 22.83
C ARG A 30 2.93 -3.56 24.13
N PHE A 31 3.98 -3.13 24.81
CA PHE A 31 3.91 -2.40 26.06
C PHE A 31 4.01 -0.89 25.87
N GLU A 32 3.49 -0.13 26.83
CA GLU A 32 3.77 1.29 27.06
C GLU A 32 3.89 1.56 28.56
N GLY A 33 4.77 2.46 28.96
CA GLY A 33 4.99 2.75 30.36
C GLY A 33 6.33 3.43 30.63
N THR A 34 6.60 3.67 31.91
CA THR A 34 7.84 4.28 32.42
C THR A 34 8.51 3.43 33.50
N VAL A 35 8.05 2.18 33.70
CA VAL A 35 8.68 1.24 34.61
C VAL A 35 10.13 0.95 34.19
N SER A 36 11.01 0.72 35.15
CA SER A 36 12.43 0.41 34.93
C SER A 36 12.71 -1.04 35.31
N ASP A 37 13.64 -1.69 34.60
CA ASP A 37 14.10 -3.07 34.85
C ASP A 37 12.95 -4.08 34.98
N TRP A 38 11.90 -3.91 34.19
CA TRP A 38 10.73 -4.79 34.19
C TRP A 38 10.88 -5.92 33.18
N GLU A 39 10.60 -7.14 33.61
CA GLU A 39 10.56 -8.32 32.76
C GLU A 39 9.29 -9.12 33.04
N GLN A 40 8.69 -9.63 31.98
CA GLN A 40 7.52 -10.51 32.03
C GLN A 40 7.90 -11.88 32.60
N SER A 41 7.14 -12.38 33.57
CA SER A 41 7.27 -13.73 34.13
C SER A 41 6.15 -14.67 33.69
N ALA A 42 4.95 -14.12 33.47
CA ALA A 42 3.75 -14.84 33.09
C ALA A 42 2.77 -13.91 32.38
N TYR A 43 1.78 -14.51 31.70
CA TYR A 43 0.69 -13.78 31.07
C TYR A 43 -0.63 -14.55 31.13
N ASP A 44 -1.72 -13.79 31.10
CA ASP A 44 -3.08 -14.27 30.98
C ASP A 44 -3.68 -13.83 29.64
N ILE A 45 -4.35 -14.75 28.95
CA ILE A 45 -5.15 -14.47 27.76
C ILE A 45 -6.60 -14.80 28.05
N GLU A 46 -7.49 -13.85 27.83
CA GLU A 46 -8.92 -14.07 27.91
C GLU A 46 -9.56 -14.01 26.52
N VAL A 47 -10.29 -15.06 26.17
CA VAL A 47 -10.97 -15.21 24.88
C VAL A 47 -12.48 -15.25 25.09
N ALA A 48 -13.21 -14.44 24.33
CA ALA A 48 -14.66 -14.48 24.26
C ALA A 48 -15.12 -14.73 22.82
N ARG A 49 -15.85 -15.83 22.61
CA ARG A 49 -16.51 -16.13 21.32
C ARG A 49 -17.92 -15.56 21.31
N ASN A 50 -18.39 -15.08 20.15
CA ASN A 50 -19.71 -14.48 19.95
C ASN A 50 -19.95 -13.09 20.58
N GLY A 51 -18.86 -12.33 20.81
CA GLY A 51 -18.91 -10.92 21.20
C GLY A 51 -18.93 -10.66 22.71
N PRO A 52 -18.75 -9.40 23.14
CA PRO A 52 -18.50 -9.03 24.53
C PRO A 52 -19.75 -9.04 25.45
N LYS A 53 -20.89 -9.60 25.02
CA LYS A 53 -22.03 -9.83 25.93
C LYS A 53 -21.80 -11.14 26.69
N VAL A 54 -21.06 -10.95 27.78
CA VAL A 54 -20.54 -11.86 28.79
C VAL A 54 -21.57 -12.86 29.31
N ASP A 55 -21.61 -14.07 28.76
CA ASP A 55 -22.10 -15.23 29.52
C ASP A 55 -20.99 -16.25 29.77
N LYS A 56 -19.98 -16.37 28.88
CA LYS A 56 -18.81 -17.25 29.05
C LYS A 56 -17.56 -16.69 28.36
N THR A 57 -16.48 -16.55 29.11
CA THR A 57 -15.12 -16.32 28.57
C THR A 57 -14.24 -17.50 28.99
N ALA A 58 -13.17 -17.74 28.23
CA ALA A 58 -12.14 -18.71 28.56
C ALA A 58 -10.87 -17.96 28.96
N LEU A 59 -10.36 -18.24 30.17
CA LEU A 59 -9.12 -17.67 30.70
C LEU A 59 -8.00 -18.71 30.61
N PHE A 60 -6.87 -18.32 30.06
CA PHE A 60 -5.68 -19.14 29.91
C PHE A 60 -4.49 -18.42 30.53
N SER A 61 -3.75 -19.12 31.41
CA SER A 61 -2.60 -18.55 32.12
C SER A 61 -1.33 -19.32 31.77
N PHE A 62 -0.24 -18.60 31.52
CA PHE A 62 1.02 -19.16 31.05
C PHE A 62 2.21 -18.59 31.82
N ASN A 63 3.10 -19.47 32.30
CA ASN A 63 4.38 -19.07 32.89
C ASN A 63 5.43 -18.97 31.79
N SER A 64 5.50 -17.82 31.13
CA SER A 64 6.43 -17.54 30.04
C SER A 64 6.69 -16.04 29.91
N SER A 65 7.92 -15.68 29.57
CA SER A 65 8.36 -14.31 29.26
C SER A 65 8.06 -13.87 27.82
N ASN A 66 7.55 -14.77 26.97
CA ASN A 66 7.28 -14.45 25.56
C ASN A 66 6.03 -13.56 25.45
N SER A 67 6.16 -12.47 24.69
CA SER A 67 5.03 -11.62 24.29
C SER A 67 4.84 -11.56 22.77
N LEU A 68 5.73 -12.20 21.99
CA LEU A 68 5.73 -12.19 20.53
C LEU A 68 5.27 -13.52 19.95
N TYR A 69 4.27 -13.45 19.06
CA TYR A 69 3.77 -14.57 18.28
C TYR A 69 3.43 -15.81 19.13
N VAL A 70 2.90 -15.61 20.34
CA VAL A 70 2.51 -16.71 21.21
C VAL A 70 1.36 -17.51 20.57
N PRO A 71 1.30 -18.84 20.79
CA PRO A 71 0.26 -19.66 20.19
C PRO A 71 -1.17 -19.23 20.59
N TRP A 72 -2.11 -19.38 19.67
CA TRP A 72 -3.54 -19.26 19.99
C TRP A 72 -3.94 -20.30 21.07
N PRO A 73 -4.54 -19.88 22.20
CA PRO A 73 -4.70 -20.74 23.37
C PRO A 73 -5.99 -21.59 23.39
N ASP A 74 -6.97 -21.23 22.55
CA ASP A 74 -8.31 -21.86 22.53
C ASP A 74 -8.45 -22.84 21.34
N GLU A 75 -9.63 -23.44 21.16
CA GLU A 75 -9.97 -24.22 19.98
C GLU A 75 -9.77 -23.43 18.68
N GLU A 76 -9.62 -24.09 17.54
CA GLU A 76 -9.46 -23.36 16.27
C GLU A 76 -10.68 -22.49 15.94
N LEU A 77 -10.45 -21.34 15.33
CA LEU A 77 -11.50 -20.50 14.79
C LEU A 77 -12.03 -21.13 13.50
N GLY A 78 -13.34 -21.39 13.46
CA GLY A 78 -14.05 -21.80 12.26
C GLY A 78 -14.12 -20.70 11.21
N GLU A 79 -14.67 -21.01 10.05
CA GLU A 79 -14.80 -20.05 8.95
C GLU A 79 -15.76 -18.88 9.28
N SER A 80 -15.31 -17.66 9.02
CA SER A 80 -16.07 -16.43 9.34
C SER A 80 -16.49 -16.36 10.81
N GLU A 81 -15.75 -17.04 11.69
CA GLU A 81 -15.94 -16.97 13.13
C GLU A 81 -15.14 -15.79 13.67
N ALA A 82 -15.75 -15.06 14.61
CA ALA A 82 -15.11 -13.95 15.31
C ALA A 82 -14.94 -14.27 16.79
N ALA A 83 -13.81 -13.87 17.34
CA ALA A 83 -13.52 -13.86 18.76
C ALA A 83 -13.00 -12.48 19.18
N THR A 84 -13.15 -12.16 20.46
CA THR A 84 -12.53 -11.00 21.09
C THR A 84 -11.53 -11.47 22.12
N VAL A 85 -10.35 -10.86 22.14
CA VAL A 85 -9.25 -11.24 23.04
C VAL A 85 -8.77 -10.04 23.82
N ARG A 86 -8.39 -10.26 25.07
CA ARG A 86 -7.60 -9.30 25.86
C ARG A 86 -6.49 -10.05 26.60
N VAL A 87 -5.41 -9.33 26.90
CA VAL A 87 -4.21 -9.88 27.53
C VAL A 87 -3.90 -9.11 28.81
N ARG A 88 -3.27 -9.78 29.77
CA ARG A 88 -2.67 -9.16 30.96
C ARG A 88 -1.33 -9.82 31.23
N ASP A 89 -0.31 -9.03 31.53
CA ASP A 89 1.01 -9.53 31.87
C ASP A 89 1.31 -9.42 33.36
N HIS A 90 2.19 -10.30 33.83
CA HIS A 90 2.70 -10.36 35.19
C HIS A 90 4.23 -10.20 35.16
N GLY A 91 4.75 -9.26 35.94
CA GLY A 91 6.18 -9.04 36.09
C GLY A 91 6.83 -10.06 37.03
N ILE A 92 8.16 -10.18 36.97
CA ILE A 92 8.96 -10.93 37.96
C ILE A 92 8.81 -10.31 39.37
N ASP A 93 8.53 -9.02 39.44
CA ASP A 93 8.26 -8.26 40.67
C ASP A 93 6.90 -8.60 41.32
N GLY A 94 6.08 -9.42 40.67
CA GLY A 94 4.74 -9.80 41.13
C GLY A 94 3.65 -8.77 40.83
N LEU A 95 3.98 -7.64 40.19
CA LEU A 95 3.00 -6.66 39.73
C LEU A 95 2.41 -7.08 38.38
N SER A 96 1.15 -6.73 38.15
CA SER A 96 0.46 -7.07 36.90
C SER A 96 0.06 -5.80 36.16
N THR A 97 0.09 -5.85 34.82
CA THR A 97 -0.54 -4.81 34.01
C THR A 97 -2.05 -4.81 34.26
N PRO A 98 -2.75 -3.70 33.97
CA PRO A 98 -4.17 -3.78 33.66
C PRO A 98 -4.42 -4.76 32.51
N TRP A 99 -5.65 -5.27 32.41
CA TRP A 99 -6.10 -5.93 31.19
C TRP A 99 -6.02 -4.95 30.02
N SER A 100 -5.56 -5.42 28.86
CA SER A 100 -5.67 -4.68 27.60
C SER A 100 -7.14 -4.42 27.24
N ASP A 101 -7.35 -3.50 26.30
CA ASP A 101 -8.62 -3.41 25.60
C ASP A 101 -8.93 -4.72 24.85
N TRP A 102 -10.23 -4.98 24.65
CA TRP A 102 -10.69 -6.10 23.83
C TRP A 102 -10.38 -5.85 22.35
N VAL A 103 -9.67 -6.79 21.72
CA VAL A 103 -9.33 -6.74 20.29
C VAL A 103 -10.02 -7.88 19.54
N ASN A 104 -10.62 -7.57 18.39
CA ASN A 104 -11.32 -8.53 17.56
C ASN A 104 -10.35 -9.30 16.65
N VAL A 105 -10.62 -10.59 16.48
CA VAL A 105 -10.06 -11.42 15.40
C VAL A 105 -11.21 -12.15 14.70
N GLU A 106 -11.19 -12.16 13.37
CA GLU A 106 -12.17 -12.87 12.55
C GLU A 106 -11.48 -13.56 11.38
N THR A 107 -11.80 -14.82 11.16
CA THR A 107 -11.30 -15.58 9.99
C THR A 107 -12.08 -15.23 8.70
N GLY A 108 -11.43 -15.44 7.56
CA GLY A 108 -11.98 -15.20 6.24
C GLY A 108 -12.83 -16.37 5.72
N LEU A 109 -12.83 -16.52 4.40
CA LEU A 109 -13.22 -17.78 3.75
C LEU A 109 -11.97 -18.63 3.61
N LEU A 110 -12.01 -19.87 4.09
CA LEU A 110 -10.81 -20.68 4.30
C LEU A 110 -10.56 -21.71 3.19
N THR A 111 -11.59 -22.06 2.42
CA THR A 111 -11.51 -23.07 1.35
C THR A 111 -12.13 -22.58 0.05
N GLU A 112 -11.85 -23.24 -1.06
CA GLU A 112 -12.54 -22.95 -2.33
C GLU A 112 -14.04 -23.26 -2.24
N GLY A 113 -14.43 -24.32 -1.53
CA GLY A 113 -15.83 -24.67 -1.28
C GLY A 113 -16.61 -23.60 -0.50
N SER A 114 -15.90 -22.75 0.23
CA SER A 114 -16.47 -21.62 0.97
C SER A 114 -17.05 -20.53 0.05
N TRP A 115 -16.73 -20.55 -1.23
CA TRP A 115 -17.30 -19.64 -2.24
C TRP A 115 -18.63 -20.12 -2.83
N VAL A 116 -19.17 -21.27 -2.40
CA VAL A 116 -20.51 -21.74 -2.81
C VAL A 116 -21.54 -20.61 -2.68
N GLY A 117 -22.35 -20.46 -3.73
CA GLY A 117 -23.30 -19.36 -3.88
C GLY A 117 -22.75 -18.13 -4.59
N ALA A 118 -21.46 -18.10 -4.95
CA ALA A 118 -20.83 -17.08 -5.78
C ALA A 118 -19.96 -17.73 -6.87
N VAL A 119 -20.06 -17.22 -8.10
CA VAL A 119 -19.25 -17.65 -9.24
C VAL A 119 -18.63 -16.43 -9.91
N PRO A 120 -17.44 -16.54 -10.53
CA PRO A 120 -16.88 -15.44 -11.31
C PRO A 120 -17.82 -15.02 -12.45
N ILE A 121 -18.01 -13.73 -12.66
CA ILE A 121 -18.88 -13.19 -13.73
C ILE A 121 -18.16 -12.12 -14.56
N THR A 122 -18.60 -11.94 -15.81
CA THR A 122 -18.17 -10.85 -16.71
C THR A 122 -19.37 -10.29 -17.47
N ALA A 123 -19.24 -9.10 -18.05
CA ALA A 123 -20.29 -8.51 -18.88
C ALA A 123 -20.43 -9.23 -20.23
N ASP A 124 -21.66 -9.41 -20.70
CA ASP A 124 -21.93 -9.96 -22.04
C ASP A 124 -21.94 -8.91 -23.15
N ILE A 125 -22.09 -7.64 -22.76
CA ILE A 125 -22.42 -6.55 -23.68
C ILE A 125 -21.22 -5.83 -24.29
N PHE A 126 -20.00 -6.15 -23.84
CA PHE A 126 -18.78 -5.56 -24.36
C PHE A 126 -17.87 -6.67 -24.85
N ASP A 127 -17.46 -6.61 -26.11
CA ASP A 127 -16.36 -7.45 -26.59
C ASP A 127 -15.07 -6.96 -25.95
N GLN A 128 -14.52 -7.79 -25.08
CA GLN A 128 -13.25 -7.57 -24.41
C GLN A 128 -12.18 -8.54 -24.92
N SER A 129 -12.42 -9.33 -25.97
CA SER A 129 -11.48 -10.35 -26.44
C SER A 129 -10.31 -9.80 -27.27
N ASN A 130 -10.39 -8.55 -27.72
CA ASN A 130 -9.33 -7.89 -28.49
C ASN A 130 -8.05 -7.63 -27.65
N ASN A 131 -6.91 -7.34 -28.28
CA ASN A 131 -5.68 -7.01 -27.54
C ASN A 131 -5.52 -5.50 -27.28
N THR A 132 -6.58 -4.82 -26.85
CA THR A 132 -6.57 -3.38 -26.53
C THR A 132 -6.96 -3.11 -25.09
N ALA A 133 -6.70 -1.87 -24.63
CA ALA A 133 -7.14 -1.35 -23.33
C ALA A 133 -8.60 -1.71 -23.04
N LYS A 134 -8.87 -2.22 -21.82
CA LYS A 134 -10.20 -2.67 -21.43
C LYS A 134 -10.96 -1.52 -20.80
N ARG A 135 -12.11 -1.19 -21.38
CA ARG A 135 -13.05 -0.27 -20.75
C ARG A 135 -13.52 -0.84 -19.40
N PRO A 136 -13.44 -0.09 -18.29
CA PRO A 136 -13.91 -0.55 -16.99
C PRO A 136 -15.40 -0.90 -16.98
N LEU A 137 -15.74 -1.95 -16.25
CA LEU A 137 -17.10 -2.46 -16.13
C LEU A 137 -17.71 -2.13 -14.77
N TYR A 138 -18.98 -1.75 -14.79
CA TYR A 138 -19.78 -1.43 -13.63
C TYR A 138 -20.76 -2.57 -13.41
N PHE A 139 -20.60 -3.34 -12.34
CA PHE A 139 -21.44 -4.49 -11.98
C PHE A 139 -22.37 -4.10 -10.83
N ARG A 140 -23.65 -4.48 -10.92
CA ARG A 140 -24.61 -4.24 -9.83
C ARG A 140 -25.54 -5.42 -9.61
N ARG A 141 -26.03 -5.53 -8.38
CA ARG A 141 -27.16 -6.39 -8.00
C ARG A 141 -28.04 -5.70 -6.97
N ASP A 142 -29.35 -5.75 -7.21
CA ASP A 142 -30.36 -5.44 -6.19
C ASP A 142 -30.65 -6.69 -5.37
N PHE A 143 -30.90 -6.52 -4.09
CA PHE A 143 -31.28 -7.61 -3.19
C PHE A 143 -32.17 -7.11 -2.06
N GLN A 144 -32.83 -8.04 -1.38
CA GLN A 144 -33.77 -7.73 -0.30
C GLN A 144 -33.23 -8.29 1.01
N ILE A 145 -33.18 -7.45 2.04
CA ILE A 145 -32.93 -7.89 3.42
C ILE A 145 -34.29 -7.94 4.13
N PRO A 146 -34.74 -9.09 4.65
CA PRO A 146 -36.10 -9.25 5.14
C PRO A 146 -36.35 -8.63 6.52
N GLN A 147 -35.31 -8.51 7.36
CA GLN A 147 -35.40 -8.04 8.74
C GLN A 147 -34.06 -7.44 9.21
N ALA A 148 -33.98 -7.05 10.48
CA ALA A 148 -32.77 -6.49 11.07
C ALA A 148 -31.57 -7.46 10.98
N ILE A 149 -30.39 -6.89 10.78
CA ILE A 149 -29.13 -7.61 10.62
C ILE A 149 -28.32 -7.56 11.92
N ALA A 150 -27.75 -8.69 12.31
CA ALA A 150 -26.75 -8.75 13.37
C ALA A 150 -25.35 -8.41 12.81
N SER A 151 -25.04 -8.90 11.61
CA SER A 151 -23.77 -8.63 10.94
C SER A 151 -23.85 -8.81 9.43
N ALA A 152 -22.98 -8.14 8.70
CA ALA A 152 -22.79 -8.35 7.26
C ALA A 152 -21.30 -8.42 6.94
N ARG A 153 -20.92 -9.30 6.02
CA ARG A 153 -19.54 -9.53 5.59
C ARG A 153 -19.48 -9.68 4.09
N LEU A 154 -18.63 -8.89 3.45
CA LEU A 154 -18.43 -8.94 2.02
C LEU A 154 -17.01 -9.39 1.72
N ARG A 155 -16.88 -10.48 0.97
CA ARG A 155 -15.63 -10.91 0.35
C ARG A 155 -15.72 -10.64 -1.14
N SER A 156 -14.73 -9.94 -1.69
CA SER A 156 -14.75 -9.58 -3.11
C SER A 156 -13.33 -9.58 -3.66
N THR A 157 -13.20 -10.02 -4.90
CA THR A 157 -11.98 -9.94 -5.69
C THR A 157 -12.35 -9.73 -7.17
N GLY A 158 -11.41 -9.29 -7.99
CA GLY A 158 -11.60 -9.06 -9.41
C GLY A 158 -10.44 -9.59 -10.25
N ARG A 159 -10.72 -9.92 -11.50
CA ARG A 159 -9.70 -10.09 -12.54
C ARG A 159 -9.31 -8.71 -13.06
N GLY A 160 -8.52 -8.02 -12.25
CA GLY A 160 -8.19 -6.61 -12.39
C GLY A 160 -8.36 -5.86 -11.07
N LEU A 161 -8.71 -4.57 -11.11
CA LEU A 161 -8.88 -3.75 -9.90
C LEU A 161 -10.36 -3.49 -9.61
N ALA A 162 -10.84 -3.87 -8.42
CA ALA A 162 -12.25 -3.74 -8.03
C ALA A 162 -12.48 -2.65 -6.96
N ILE A 163 -13.43 -1.75 -7.21
CA ILE A 163 -13.89 -0.74 -6.24
C ILE A 163 -15.33 -1.02 -5.86
N LEU A 164 -15.56 -1.24 -4.58
CA LEU A 164 -16.85 -1.55 -4.01
C LEU A 164 -17.59 -0.30 -3.51
N LEU A 165 -18.89 -0.25 -3.81
CA LEU A 165 -19.84 0.69 -3.22
C LEU A 165 -20.78 -0.09 -2.28
N ARG A 166 -20.76 0.28 -0.99
CA ARG A 166 -21.42 -0.46 0.08
C ARG A 166 -22.96 -0.29 0.05
N PRO A 167 -23.72 -1.33 0.39
CA PRO A 167 -25.16 -1.22 0.64
C PRO A 167 -25.43 -0.40 1.93
N ASP A 168 -26.66 0.10 2.08
CA ASP A 168 -27.11 0.76 3.30
C ASP A 168 -27.20 -0.19 4.50
N GLY A 169 -27.30 -1.51 4.26
CA GLY A 169 -27.29 -2.54 5.29
C GLY A 169 -28.56 -2.59 6.13
N SER A 170 -29.60 -1.86 5.74
CA SER A 170 -30.86 -1.77 6.46
C SER A 170 -31.88 -2.79 5.93
N PRO A 171 -32.89 -3.19 6.74
CA PRO A 171 -34.01 -3.97 6.25
C PRO A 171 -34.67 -3.28 5.06
N GLY A 172 -35.02 -4.04 4.03
CA GLY A 172 -35.58 -3.48 2.81
C GLY A 172 -34.74 -3.76 1.57
N LYS A 173 -35.00 -2.96 0.53
CA LYS A 173 -34.34 -3.07 -0.75
C LYS A 173 -32.96 -2.44 -0.66
N ASN A 174 -31.94 -3.22 -1.02
CA ASN A 174 -30.55 -2.84 -1.03
C ASN A 174 -29.97 -3.00 -2.44
N ALA A 175 -28.82 -2.37 -2.69
CA ALA A 175 -28.02 -2.61 -3.89
C ALA A 175 -26.54 -2.68 -3.54
N ILE A 176 -25.80 -3.49 -4.30
CA ILE A 176 -24.34 -3.52 -4.30
C ILE A 176 -23.84 -3.13 -5.68
N GLY A 177 -22.81 -2.29 -5.73
CA GLY A 177 -22.15 -1.87 -6.96
C GLY A 177 -20.65 -2.09 -6.90
N VAL A 178 -20.06 -2.60 -7.98
CA VAL A 178 -18.61 -2.79 -8.09
C VAL A 178 -18.12 -2.27 -9.44
N VAL A 179 -17.08 -1.46 -9.45
CA VAL A 179 -16.37 -1.07 -10.69
C VAL A 179 -15.13 -1.94 -10.81
N VAL A 180 -14.91 -2.58 -11.96
CA VAL A 180 -13.71 -3.38 -12.22
C VAL A 180 -12.98 -2.83 -13.44
N GLY A 181 -11.72 -2.45 -13.26
CA GLY A 181 -10.78 -2.07 -14.33
C GLY A 181 -9.79 -3.19 -14.65
N GLU A 182 -8.96 -3.01 -15.67
CA GLU A 182 -7.99 -4.03 -16.09
C GLU A 182 -6.90 -4.35 -15.06
N GLY A 183 -6.40 -3.33 -14.36
CA GLY A 183 -5.29 -3.46 -13.40
C GLY A 183 -4.08 -4.22 -13.99
N TRP A 184 -3.27 -4.84 -13.13
CA TRP A 184 -2.16 -5.71 -13.58
C TRP A 184 -2.62 -7.00 -14.27
N PHE A 185 -3.85 -7.44 -14.02
CA PHE A 185 -4.35 -8.73 -14.53
C PHE A 185 -4.49 -8.74 -16.06
N LEU A 186 -5.04 -7.65 -16.63
CA LEU A 186 -5.28 -7.50 -18.06
C LEU A 186 -4.50 -6.36 -18.70
N GLY A 187 -4.09 -5.39 -17.90
CA GLY A 187 -3.42 -4.19 -18.37
C GLY A 187 -2.02 -4.48 -18.85
N ARG A 188 -1.42 -3.44 -19.41
CA ARG A 188 -0.02 -3.47 -19.81
C ARG A 188 0.88 -3.68 -18.59
N LEU A 189 1.89 -4.52 -18.74
CA LEU A 189 2.89 -4.81 -17.72
C LEU A 189 4.29 -4.75 -18.33
N GLY A 190 5.19 -4.04 -17.64
CA GLY A 190 6.61 -3.98 -17.95
C GLY A 190 6.96 -3.24 -19.26
N PRO A 191 8.26 -3.14 -19.54
CA PRO A 191 8.80 -2.43 -20.70
C PRO A 191 8.43 -3.10 -22.04
N GLU A 192 8.21 -4.41 -22.05
CA GLU A 192 7.74 -5.16 -23.22
C GLU A 192 6.29 -4.84 -23.59
N SER A 193 5.58 -4.10 -22.72
CA SER A 193 4.23 -3.60 -23.00
C SER A 193 3.21 -4.73 -23.21
N VAL A 194 3.44 -5.90 -22.59
CA VAL A 194 2.58 -7.07 -22.75
C VAL A 194 1.31 -6.88 -21.92
N ARG A 195 0.16 -7.16 -22.54
CA ARG A 195 -1.15 -7.09 -21.92
C ARG A 195 -1.76 -8.48 -21.80
N ASN A 196 -2.85 -8.59 -21.03
CA ASN A 196 -3.60 -9.84 -20.86
C ASN A 196 -2.74 -10.98 -20.27
N ASN A 197 -1.78 -10.64 -19.40
CA ASN A 197 -0.79 -11.57 -18.84
C ASN A 197 -1.42 -12.75 -18.09
N TYR A 198 -2.55 -12.51 -17.40
CA TYR A 198 -3.20 -13.51 -16.54
C TYR A 198 -4.59 -13.95 -17.05
N GLY A 199 -5.07 -13.30 -18.11
CA GLY A 199 -6.34 -13.57 -18.78
C GLY A 199 -6.73 -12.43 -19.71
N ASP A 200 -7.89 -12.53 -20.35
CA ASP A 200 -8.32 -11.62 -21.42
C ASP A 200 -9.64 -10.88 -21.12
N LEU A 201 -10.31 -11.21 -20.01
CA LEU A 201 -11.62 -10.66 -19.64
C LEU A 201 -11.65 -10.08 -18.23
N ILE A 202 -12.28 -8.92 -18.10
CA ILE A 202 -12.62 -8.35 -16.78
C ILE A 202 -13.59 -9.29 -16.09
N GLY A 203 -13.33 -9.58 -14.82
CA GLY A 203 -14.13 -10.50 -14.03
C GLY A 203 -14.35 -10.03 -12.61
N LEU A 204 -15.51 -10.35 -12.05
CA LEU A 204 -15.87 -10.08 -10.66
C LEU A 204 -16.23 -11.39 -9.95
N LEU A 205 -15.68 -11.59 -8.76
CA LEU A 205 -16.16 -12.59 -7.81
C LEU A 205 -16.46 -11.89 -6.49
N SER A 206 -17.71 -11.97 -6.04
CA SER A 206 -18.15 -11.27 -4.84
C SER A 206 -19.17 -12.10 -4.07
N LYS A 207 -19.06 -12.12 -2.74
CA LYS A 207 -19.93 -12.86 -1.83
C LYS A 207 -20.25 -12.01 -0.59
N LEU A 208 -21.49 -11.55 -0.49
CA LEU A 208 -22.05 -10.92 0.69
C LEU A 208 -22.76 -11.98 1.54
N VAL A 209 -22.38 -12.12 2.80
CA VAL A 209 -23.07 -12.95 3.79
C VAL A 209 -23.67 -12.01 4.83
N VAL A 210 -24.99 -12.06 4.98
CA VAL A 210 -25.76 -11.30 5.97
C VAL A 210 -26.26 -12.26 7.04
N THR A 211 -25.91 -12.02 8.30
CA THR A 211 -26.46 -12.72 9.46
C THR A 211 -27.56 -11.85 10.04
N LEU A 212 -28.78 -12.38 10.10
CA LEU A 212 -29.94 -11.71 10.69
C LEU A 212 -29.91 -11.81 12.23
N GLU A 213 -30.73 -11.03 12.92
CA GLU A 213 -30.84 -11.09 14.39
C GLU A 213 -31.30 -12.45 14.95
N ASP A 214 -32.02 -13.25 14.14
CA ASP A 214 -32.42 -14.62 14.50
C ASP A 214 -31.30 -15.67 14.24
N GLY A 215 -30.12 -15.22 13.82
CA GLY A 215 -28.97 -16.06 13.49
C GLY A 215 -28.99 -16.67 12.07
N LYS A 216 -30.08 -16.52 11.31
CA LYS A 216 -30.16 -17.02 9.93
C LYS A 216 -29.17 -16.27 9.03
N LYS A 217 -28.43 -17.01 8.21
CA LYS A 217 -27.50 -16.46 7.21
C LYS A 217 -28.15 -16.42 5.83
N ILE A 218 -28.05 -15.27 5.15
CA ILE A 218 -28.43 -15.09 3.75
C ILE A 218 -27.17 -14.78 2.94
N THR A 219 -26.99 -15.46 1.81
CA THR A 219 -25.86 -15.23 0.91
C THR A 219 -26.33 -14.56 -0.38
N PHE A 220 -25.66 -13.47 -0.76
CA PHE A 220 -25.78 -12.82 -2.06
C PHE A 220 -24.42 -12.87 -2.76
N GLY A 221 -24.25 -13.83 -3.68
CA GLY A 221 -23.02 -13.97 -4.44
C GLY A 221 -23.10 -13.43 -5.85
N THR A 222 -21.99 -13.42 -6.57
CA THR A 222 -21.95 -13.18 -8.01
C THR A 222 -22.57 -14.34 -8.77
N ASP A 223 -23.52 -14.05 -9.65
CA ASP A 223 -24.27 -15.01 -10.46
C ASP A 223 -24.87 -14.31 -11.70
N ARG A 224 -25.75 -15.00 -12.43
CA ARG A 224 -26.38 -14.49 -13.67
C ARG A 224 -27.48 -13.44 -13.43
N ASP A 225 -27.88 -13.19 -12.18
CA ASP A 225 -28.85 -12.14 -11.84
C ASP A 225 -28.23 -10.75 -11.78
N TRP A 226 -26.90 -10.69 -11.68
CA TRP A 226 -26.17 -9.44 -11.79
C TRP A 226 -26.38 -8.78 -13.16
N ARG A 227 -26.14 -7.48 -13.17
CA ARG A 227 -26.16 -6.67 -14.39
C ARG A 227 -24.86 -5.90 -14.50
N ALA A 228 -24.46 -5.61 -15.73
CA ALA A 228 -23.26 -4.84 -16.01
C ALA A 228 -23.53 -3.69 -16.99
N SER A 229 -22.75 -2.62 -16.89
CA SER A 229 -22.75 -1.53 -17.86
C SER A 229 -21.35 -0.90 -17.97
N GLY A 230 -21.17 -0.02 -18.95
CA GLY A 230 -20.07 0.94 -18.93
C GLY A 230 -20.40 2.09 -17.97
N GLY A 231 -19.40 2.89 -17.62
CA GLY A 231 -19.61 4.06 -16.79
C GLY A 231 -18.80 5.26 -17.26
N PRO A 232 -18.67 6.28 -16.39
CA PRO A 232 -17.95 7.50 -16.71
C PRO A 232 -16.45 7.33 -16.86
N VAL A 233 -15.87 6.29 -16.27
CA VAL A 233 -14.48 5.92 -16.59
C VAL A 233 -14.49 5.18 -17.93
N VAL A 234 -13.97 5.82 -18.98
CA VAL A 234 -13.98 5.28 -20.35
C VAL A 234 -12.69 4.50 -20.67
N SER A 235 -11.59 4.87 -20.06
CA SER A 235 -10.33 4.11 -20.00
C SER A 235 -9.69 4.28 -18.62
N GLY A 236 -8.97 3.27 -18.16
CA GLY A 236 -8.26 3.31 -16.88
C GLY A 236 -7.13 2.29 -16.90
N GLU A 237 -5.92 2.76 -17.15
CA GLU A 237 -4.70 1.97 -17.32
C GLU A 237 -3.66 2.44 -16.31
N ILE A 238 -2.91 1.50 -15.71
CA ILE A 238 -1.93 1.82 -14.67
C ILE A 238 -0.87 2.81 -15.18
N TYR A 239 -0.31 2.57 -16.38
CA TYR A 239 0.76 3.42 -16.91
C TYR A 239 0.27 4.65 -17.69
N ASP A 240 -0.83 4.52 -18.41
CA ASP A 240 -1.26 5.55 -19.38
C ASP A 240 -2.24 6.55 -18.78
N GLY A 241 -3.04 6.11 -17.80
CA GLY A 241 -3.93 6.94 -17.00
C GLY A 241 -5.42 6.70 -17.19
N GLU A 242 -6.24 7.63 -16.67
CA GLU A 242 -7.69 7.52 -16.66
C GLU A 242 -8.36 8.62 -17.49
N THR A 243 -9.30 8.23 -18.36
CA THR A 243 -10.22 9.19 -18.99
C THR A 243 -11.61 9.07 -18.35
N TYR A 244 -12.13 10.20 -17.89
CA TYR A 244 -13.42 10.33 -17.22
C TYR A 244 -14.37 11.26 -17.97
N GLU A 245 -15.54 10.75 -18.33
CA GLU A 245 -16.63 11.51 -18.96
C GLU A 245 -17.78 11.77 -17.99
N ALA A 246 -17.88 13.00 -17.49
CA ALA A 246 -18.91 13.38 -16.51
C ALA A 246 -20.35 13.23 -17.05
N ARG A 247 -20.55 13.37 -18.37
CA ARG A 247 -21.87 13.18 -19.01
C ARG A 247 -22.41 11.76 -18.81
N LEU A 248 -21.54 10.76 -18.81
CA LEU A 248 -21.93 9.36 -18.57
C LEU A 248 -22.24 9.10 -17.09
N ALA A 249 -21.59 9.82 -16.16
CA ALA A 249 -21.88 9.71 -14.74
C ALA A 249 -23.34 10.08 -14.43
N LYS A 250 -23.87 11.07 -15.14
CA LYS A 250 -25.27 11.50 -15.04
C LYS A 250 -26.26 10.40 -15.44
N GLN A 251 -25.95 9.65 -16.50
CA GLN A 251 -26.80 8.59 -17.03
C GLN A 251 -26.96 7.44 -16.04
N ILE A 252 -25.94 7.21 -15.20
CA ILE A 252 -25.94 6.16 -14.19
C ILE A 252 -26.00 6.74 -12.76
N ARG A 253 -26.53 7.96 -12.56
CA ARG A 253 -26.60 8.57 -11.24
C ARG A 253 -27.37 7.67 -10.27
N GLY A 254 -26.75 7.39 -9.11
CA GLY A 254 -27.33 6.52 -8.09
C GLY A 254 -27.31 5.03 -8.44
N TRP A 255 -26.58 4.58 -9.47
CA TRP A 255 -26.57 3.19 -9.93
C TRP A 255 -26.28 2.14 -8.86
N SER A 256 -25.49 2.48 -7.85
CA SER A 256 -25.16 1.61 -6.73
C SER A 256 -26.17 1.67 -5.58
N THR A 257 -27.33 2.29 -5.80
CA THR A 257 -28.41 2.40 -4.79
C THR A 257 -29.63 1.60 -5.21
N ALA A 258 -30.45 1.22 -4.24
CA ALA A 258 -31.69 0.48 -4.45
C ALA A 258 -32.76 1.28 -5.24
N ALA A 259 -32.66 2.60 -5.25
CA ALA A 259 -33.57 3.49 -5.98
C ALA A 259 -33.32 3.51 -7.50
N PHE A 260 -32.21 2.94 -7.96
CA PHE A 260 -31.84 2.97 -9.38
C PHE A 260 -32.75 2.09 -10.23
N ASN A 261 -33.23 2.64 -11.35
CA ASN A 261 -34.08 1.92 -12.29
C ASN A 261 -33.25 1.32 -13.44
N THR A 262 -33.00 0.02 -13.36
CA THR A 262 -32.29 -0.75 -14.41
C THR A 262 -33.12 -1.01 -15.67
N LYS A 263 -34.42 -0.72 -15.68
CA LYS A 263 -35.27 -0.89 -16.88
C LYS A 263 -35.17 0.29 -17.85
N VAL A 264 -34.73 1.45 -17.37
CA VAL A 264 -34.61 2.69 -18.17
C VAL A 264 -33.17 2.89 -18.67
N ASN A 265 -32.20 2.32 -17.98
CA ASN A 265 -30.77 2.44 -18.30
C ASN A 265 -30.26 1.10 -18.84
N THR A 266 -29.51 1.12 -19.95
CA THR A 266 -28.98 -0.02 -20.73
C THR A 266 -27.97 -0.86 -19.95
N TRP A 267 -28.43 -1.54 -18.90
CA TRP A 267 -27.66 -2.49 -18.11
C TRP A 267 -27.82 -3.89 -18.71
N GLY A 268 -26.70 -4.41 -19.20
CA GLY A 268 -26.59 -5.72 -19.84
C GLY A 268 -26.64 -6.88 -18.88
N ARG A 269 -26.83 -8.07 -19.46
CA ARG A 269 -26.64 -9.34 -18.75
C ARG A 269 -25.15 -9.59 -18.48
N VAL A 270 -24.91 -10.50 -17.56
CA VAL A 270 -23.58 -11.06 -17.29
C VAL A 270 -23.60 -12.54 -17.60
N ARG A 271 -22.44 -13.07 -17.95
CA ARG A 271 -22.18 -14.52 -17.99
C ARG A 271 -21.19 -14.92 -16.93
N THR A 272 -21.20 -16.21 -16.64
CA THR A 272 -20.25 -16.85 -15.73
C THR A 272 -18.90 -17.05 -16.44
N LEU A 273 -17.81 -16.86 -15.71
CA LEU A 273 -16.46 -17.23 -16.09
C LEU A 273 -16.05 -18.52 -15.36
N PRO A 274 -15.11 -19.31 -15.93
CA PRO A 274 -14.49 -20.40 -15.20
C PRO A 274 -13.75 -19.87 -13.97
N SER A 275 -13.49 -20.69 -12.95
CA SER A 275 -12.63 -20.32 -11.84
C SER A 275 -11.21 -19.97 -12.32
N LEU A 276 -10.53 -19.08 -11.60
CA LEU A 276 -9.10 -18.84 -11.84
C LEU A 276 -8.29 -20.07 -11.44
N LYS A 277 -7.15 -20.28 -12.10
CA LYS A 277 -6.12 -21.19 -11.59
C LYS A 277 -5.46 -20.53 -10.37
N GLY A 278 -5.20 -21.30 -9.32
CA GLY A 278 -4.63 -20.81 -8.07
C GLY A 278 -5.63 -20.79 -6.92
N LYS A 279 -5.16 -20.40 -5.73
CA LYS A 279 -5.94 -20.43 -4.48
C LYS A 279 -6.32 -19.02 -4.04
N LEU A 280 -7.60 -18.77 -3.84
CA LEU A 280 -8.07 -17.53 -3.23
C LEU A 280 -7.68 -17.50 -1.76
N THR A 281 -6.86 -16.52 -1.38
CA THR A 281 -6.28 -16.42 -0.04
C THR A 281 -6.48 -15.01 0.50
N PRO A 282 -6.87 -14.85 1.79
CA PRO A 282 -6.82 -13.56 2.46
C PRO A 282 -5.42 -12.92 2.42
N PRO A 283 -5.30 -11.59 2.36
CA PRO A 283 -4.01 -10.92 2.30
C PRO A 283 -3.26 -11.02 3.64
N ASP A 284 -1.94 -11.20 3.59
CA ASP A 284 -1.05 -11.04 4.76
C ASP A 284 -0.85 -9.55 5.08
N GLN A 285 -0.70 -8.72 4.05
CA GLN A 285 -0.46 -7.28 4.18
C GLN A 285 -1.75 -6.44 4.27
N PRO A 286 -1.69 -5.22 4.84
CA PRO A 286 -2.78 -4.26 4.70
C PRO A 286 -2.98 -3.87 3.22
N GLY A 287 -4.17 -3.38 2.89
CA GLY A 287 -4.46 -2.90 1.54
C GLY A 287 -3.84 -1.51 1.26
N ILE A 288 -3.78 -1.15 -0.02
CA ILE A 288 -3.43 0.21 -0.46
C ILE A 288 -4.52 1.18 -0.01
N ARG A 289 -4.13 2.32 0.57
CA ARG A 289 -5.04 3.37 1.05
C ARG A 289 -4.60 4.74 0.55
N ARG A 290 -5.53 5.69 0.64
CA ARG A 290 -5.22 7.14 0.59
C ARG A 290 -4.70 7.52 1.97
N ILE A 291 -3.44 7.93 2.04
CA ILE A 291 -2.71 8.10 3.30
C ILE A 291 -2.73 9.55 3.74
N GLU A 292 -2.38 10.48 2.84
CA GLU A 292 -2.40 11.91 3.11
C GLU A 292 -2.69 12.73 1.85
N GLU A 293 -2.98 14.02 2.01
CA GLU A 293 -3.18 14.97 0.91
C GLU A 293 -2.09 16.06 0.92
N LYS A 294 -1.63 16.45 -0.26
CA LYS A 294 -0.68 17.56 -0.45
C LYS A 294 -1.33 18.67 -1.28
N GLU A 295 -1.27 19.88 -0.73
CA GLU A 295 -1.68 21.09 -1.43
C GLU A 295 -0.62 21.52 -2.46
N ALA A 296 -1.06 22.21 -3.51
CA ALA A 296 -0.16 22.86 -4.46
C ALA A 296 0.71 23.91 -3.75
N GLN A 297 2.02 23.69 -3.72
CA GLN A 297 2.97 24.65 -3.16
C GLN A 297 3.11 25.85 -4.11
N ARG A 298 3.31 25.58 -5.40
CA ARG A 298 3.48 26.62 -6.43
C ARG A 298 2.65 26.30 -7.68
N ILE A 299 2.22 27.35 -8.35
CA ILE A 299 1.64 27.29 -9.70
C ILE A 299 2.56 28.14 -10.58
N LEU A 300 3.20 27.49 -11.53
CA LEU A 300 4.23 28.03 -12.40
C LEU A 300 3.69 28.21 -13.82
N ARG A 301 4.35 29.09 -14.57
CA ARG A 301 4.22 29.18 -16.03
C ARG A 301 5.50 28.65 -16.64
N SER A 302 5.39 27.65 -17.51
CA SER A 302 6.54 27.14 -18.25
C SER A 302 6.98 28.14 -19.33
N PRO A 303 8.20 28.02 -19.89
CA PRO A 303 8.65 28.87 -20.99
C PRO A 303 7.73 28.84 -22.23
N SER A 304 7.10 27.71 -22.53
CA SER A 304 6.10 27.56 -23.59
C SER A 304 4.69 28.03 -23.19
N GLY A 305 4.53 28.58 -21.99
CA GLY A 305 3.28 29.17 -21.49
C GLY A 305 2.34 28.20 -20.78
N LYS A 306 2.75 26.95 -20.55
CA LYS A 306 1.93 25.92 -19.88
C LYS A 306 1.74 26.22 -18.39
N THR A 307 0.62 25.76 -17.82
CA THR A 307 0.38 25.86 -16.37
C THR A 307 0.95 24.61 -15.71
N ILE A 308 1.87 24.78 -14.75
CA ILE A 308 2.46 23.66 -14.00
C ILE A 308 2.19 23.83 -12.52
N ILE A 309 1.69 22.79 -11.86
CA ILE A 309 1.58 22.71 -10.41
C ILE A 309 2.83 22.01 -9.88
N ASP A 310 3.44 22.56 -8.84
CA ASP A 310 4.51 21.92 -8.06
C ASP A 310 3.97 21.62 -6.67
N PHE A 311 3.93 20.34 -6.30
CA PHE A 311 3.51 19.88 -4.97
C PHE A 311 4.64 19.95 -3.93
N GLY A 312 5.87 20.28 -4.35
CA GLY A 312 7.03 20.39 -3.47
C GLY A 312 7.62 19.05 -3.03
N GLN A 313 6.99 17.94 -3.39
CA GLN A 313 7.38 16.58 -3.04
C GLN A 313 7.10 15.66 -4.24
N ASN A 314 8.09 14.86 -4.63
CA ASN A 314 7.89 13.72 -5.52
C ASN A 314 7.19 12.61 -4.74
N LEU A 315 5.93 12.36 -5.08
CA LEU A 315 5.02 11.48 -4.35
C LEU A 315 4.44 10.44 -5.30
N VAL A 316 3.76 9.45 -4.72
CA VAL A 316 3.01 8.45 -5.48
C VAL A 316 1.53 8.57 -5.17
N GLY A 317 0.72 8.60 -6.22
CA GLY A 317 -0.73 8.56 -6.16
C GLY A 317 -1.38 9.29 -7.31
N TRP A 318 -2.32 10.18 -7.02
CA TRP A 318 -3.12 10.85 -8.06
C TRP A 318 -3.65 12.21 -7.58
N LEU A 319 -4.44 12.87 -8.43
CA LEU A 319 -5.08 14.14 -8.09
C LEU A 319 -6.52 13.95 -7.58
N ARG A 320 -6.89 14.73 -6.57
CA ARG A 320 -8.29 15.09 -6.30
C ARG A 320 -8.55 16.47 -6.90
N VAL A 321 -9.51 16.53 -7.81
CA VAL A 321 -9.87 17.74 -8.55
C VAL A 321 -11.31 18.14 -8.24
N GLN A 322 -11.50 19.39 -7.82
CA GLN A 322 -12.80 20.05 -7.76
C GLN A 322 -12.87 21.04 -8.90
N VAL A 323 -13.83 20.88 -9.81
CA VAL A 323 -13.90 21.74 -10.99
C VAL A 323 -15.33 21.89 -11.49
N ASP A 324 -15.61 23.05 -12.07
CA ASP A 324 -16.84 23.37 -12.79
C ASP A 324 -16.48 24.12 -14.08
N GLY A 325 -17.28 23.95 -15.12
CA GLY A 325 -17.03 24.58 -16.41
C GLY A 325 -17.99 24.09 -17.49
N PRO A 326 -17.91 24.68 -18.70
CA PRO A 326 -18.81 24.35 -19.80
C PRO A 326 -18.78 22.86 -20.19
N ALA A 327 -19.90 22.38 -20.72
CA ALA A 327 -19.97 21.02 -21.27
C ALA A 327 -18.90 20.79 -22.34
N ASN A 328 -18.35 19.58 -22.40
CA ASN A 328 -17.28 19.17 -23.32
C ASN A 328 -15.94 19.87 -23.11
N THR A 329 -15.77 20.66 -22.04
CA THR A 329 -14.45 21.13 -21.65
C THR A 329 -13.59 19.93 -21.31
N ASN A 330 -12.48 19.78 -22.02
CA ASN A 330 -11.50 18.73 -21.82
C ASN A 330 -10.36 19.27 -20.96
N ILE A 331 -10.13 18.66 -19.80
CA ILE A 331 -9.06 19.03 -18.88
C ILE A 331 -8.09 17.86 -18.79
N THR A 332 -6.82 18.11 -19.09
CA THR A 332 -5.78 17.08 -19.12
C THR A 332 -4.70 17.37 -18.09
N PHE A 333 -4.26 16.32 -17.40
CA PHE A 333 -3.23 16.37 -16.36
C PHE A 333 -2.07 15.46 -16.77
N HIS A 334 -0.92 16.04 -17.09
CA HIS A 334 0.31 15.28 -17.36
C HIS A 334 1.18 15.29 -16.11
N HIS A 335 1.61 14.12 -15.65
CA HIS A 335 2.37 13.94 -14.42
C HIS A 335 3.86 13.73 -14.72
N ALA A 336 4.75 14.37 -13.97
CA ALA A 336 6.20 14.18 -14.09
C ALA A 336 6.93 14.34 -12.75
N GLU A 337 8.06 13.66 -12.61
CA GLU A 337 8.91 13.76 -11.42
C GLU A 337 9.73 15.05 -11.38
N VAL A 338 10.21 15.52 -12.54
CA VAL A 338 11.13 16.66 -12.66
C VAL A 338 10.77 17.61 -13.80
N LEU A 339 11.36 18.81 -13.74
CA LEU A 339 11.36 19.77 -14.84
C LEU A 339 12.75 19.85 -15.46
N VAL A 340 12.83 20.00 -16.78
CA VAL A 340 14.06 20.30 -17.53
C VAL A 340 13.80 21.55 -18.34
N ASP A 341 14.68 22.54 -18.23
CA ASP A 341 14.51 23.85 -18.85
C ASP A 341 13.14 24.50 -18.56
N GLY A 342 12.56 24.21 -17.40
CA GLY A 342 11.25 24.74 -16.97
C GLY A 342 10.03 24.03 -17.55
N GLU A 343 10.21 22.97 -18.34
CA GLU A 343 9.15 22.13 -18.93
C GLU A 343 9.10 20.75 -18.26
N LEU A 344 7.96 20.04 -18.37
CA LEU A 344 7.83 18.67 -17.84
C LEU A 344 8.79 17.71 -18.56
N ALA A 345 9.56 16.96 -17.77
CA ALA A 345 10.40 15.89 -18.28
C ALA A 345 9.61 14.58 -18.39
N LEU A 346 9.00 14.34 -19.56
CA LEU A 346 8.22 13.12 -19.82
C LEU A 346 9.04 11.97 -20.43
N LYS A 347 10.20 12.26 -21.03
CA LYS A 347 11.08 11.24 -21.64
C LYS A 347 11.42 10.08 -20.69
N PRO A 348 11.74 10.31 -19.40
CA PRO A 348 12.05 9.22 -18.46
C PRO A 348 10.89 8.25 -18.19
N LEU A 349 9.65 8.62 -18.51
CA LEU A 349 8.48 7.74 -18.36
C LEU A 349 8.43 6.63 -19.43
N ARG A 350 9.30 6.72 -20.44
CA ARG A 350 9.36 5.82 -21.61
C ARG A 350 8.01 5.75 -22.31
N THR A 351 7.32 4.62 -22.30
CA THR A 351 6.01 4.48 -22.96
C THR A 351 4.82 4.80 -22.06
N ALA A 352 5.02 4.98 -20.75
CA ALA A 352 3.96 5.40 -19.83
C ALA A 352 3.55 6.85 -20.12
N LYS A 353 2.26 7.08 -20.42
CA LYS A 353 1.75 8.43 -20.68
C LYS A 353 1.54 9.24 -19.40
N ALA A 354 1.25 8.58 -18.29
CA ALA A 354 0.93 9.19 -16.99
C ALA A 354 -0.04 10.39 -17.10
N THR A 355 -1.14 10.21 -17.83
CA THR A 355 -2.03 11.30 -18.22
C THR A 355 -3.49 11.01 -17.89
N ASP A 356 -4.08 11.86 -17.04
CA ASP A 356 -5.52 11.82 -16.79
C ASP A 356 -6.27 12.85 -17.63
N THR A 357 -7.52 12.55 -17.94
CA THR A 357 -8.40 13.41 -18.73
C THR A 357 -9.81 13.46 -18.16
N ILE A 358 -10.34 14.66 -17.89
CA ILE A 358 -11.72 14.90 -17.46
C ILE A 358 -12.48 15.64 -18.57
N ILE A 359 -13.62 15.10 -18.99
CA ILE A 359 -14.56 15.75 -19.92
C ILE A 359 -15.81 16.19 -19.15
N LEU A 360 -15.98 17.50 -18.98
CA LEU A 360 -17.06 18.09 -18.18
C LEU A 360 -18.44 17.95 -18.83
N ALA A 361 -19.48 17.88 -17.99
CA ALA A 361 -20.88 17.82 -18.40
C ALA A 361 -21.57 19.18 -18.50
N GLY A 362 -21.03 20.23 -17.89
CA GLY A 362 -21.60 21.58 -17.94
C GLY A 362 -22.78 21.83 -17.02
N ASP A 363 -23.04 20.98 -16.03
CA ASP A 363 -24.19 21.05 -15.13
C ASP A 363 -23.82 21.25 -13.65
N GLY A 364 -22.68 21.89 -13.40
CA GLY A 364 -22.21 22.30 -12.08
C GLY A 364 -20.90 21.64 -11.66
N PRO A 365 -20.43 21.94 -10.43
CA PRO A 365 -19.16 21.45 -9.93
C PRO A 365 -19.17 19.94 -9.71
N ILE A 366 -18.04 19.30 -10.04
CA ILE A 366 -17.75 17.90 -9.75
C ILE A 366 -16.52 17.80 -8.85
N THR A 367 -16.46 16.73 -8.05
CA THR A 367 -15.22 16.26 -7.42
C THR A 367 -14.84 14.95 -8.09
N TRP A 368 -13.62 14.88 -8.61
CA TRP A 368 -13.09 13.73 -9.31
C TRP A 368 -11.74 13.30 -8.71
N GLU A 369 -11.56 11.99 -8.61
CA GLU A 369 -10.29 11.30 -8.38
C GLU A 369 -10.28 10.12 -9.35
N PRO A 370 -9.14 9.78 -9.97
CA PRO A 370 -9.05 8.55 -10.73
C PRO A 370 -9.17 7.35 -9.79
N LYS A 371 -9.55 6.22 -10.37
CA LYS A 371 -9.92 5.00 -9.66
C LYS A 371 -9.02 3.83 -10.01
N LEU A 372 -8.41 3.86 -11.20
CA LEU A 372 -7.80 2.69 -11.83
C LEU A 372 -6.35 2.89 -12.26
N THR A 373 -5.70 3.95 -11.76
CA THR A 373 -4.33 4.33 -12.11
C THR A 373 -3.66 5.04 -10.94
N PHE A 374 -2.35 5.22 -11.01
CA PHE A 374 -1.52 5.97 -10.07
C PHE A 374 -0.22 6.38 -10.77
N TYR A 375 0.46 7.40 -10.25
CA TYR A 375 1.70 7.93 -10.83
C TYR A 375 2.71 8.30 -9.74
N GLY A 376 4.00 8.19 -10.06
CA GLY A 376 5.08 8.90 -9.38
C GLY A 376 5.28 10.29 -9.98
N PHE A 377 5.05 11.35 -9.21
CA PHE A 377 5.17 12.73 -9.69
C PHE A 377 5.39 13.76 -8.58
N ARG A 378 6.00 14.87 -8.97
CA ARG A 378 6.03 16.12 -8.20
C ARG A 378 5.29 17.25 -8.91
N TYR A 379 5.36 17.23 -10.24
CA TYR A 379 4.87 18.28 -11.11
C TYR A 379 3.69 17.77 -11.92
N VAL A 380 2.71 18.65 -12.12
CA VAL A 380 1.56 18.37 -12.99
C VAL A 380 1.36 19.53 -13.95
N GLN A 381 1.41 19.25 -15.25
CA GLN A 381 0.92 20.21 -16.24
C GLN A 381 -0.59 20.10 -16.37
N VAL A 382 -1.26 21.25 -16.37
CA VAL A 382 -2.72 21.34 -16.54
C VAL A 382 -3.06 22.07 -17.83
N ASP A 383 -3.70 21.35 -18.75
CA ASP A 383 -4.22 21.89 -19.99
C ASP A 383 -5.76 21.92 -19.97
N GLY A 384 -6.35 22.90 -20.66
CA GLY A 384 -7.81 23.00 -20.80
C GLY A 384 -8.58 23.46 -19.55
N TRP A 385 -7.89 23.93 -18.51
CA TRP A 385 -8.55 24.45 -17.30
C TRP A 385 -9.52 25.62 -17.60
N PRO A 386 -10.75 25.63 -17.05
CA PRO A 386 -11.72 26.70 -17.31
C PRO A 386 -11.22 28.10 -16.90
N LYS A 387 -11.23 29.08 -17.82
CA LYS A 387 -10.61 30.42 -17.66
C LYS A 387 -11.04 31.21 -16.42
N ASN A 388 -12.29 31.06 -15.97
CA ASN A 388 -12.86 31.81 -14.84
C ASN A 388 -12.88 31.02 -13.52
N ARG A 389 -12.07 29.97 -13.41
CA ARG A 389 -11.96 29.14 -12.20
C ARG A 389 -10.55 29.16 -11.64
N SER A 390 -10.44 29.37 -10.33
CA SER A 390 -9.15 29.25 -9.65
C SER A 390 -8.65 27.81 -9.73
N LEU A 391 -7.39 27.63 -10.11
CA LEU A 391 -6.68 26.34 -10.00
C LEU A 391 -6.24 26.09 -8.54
N ARG A 392 -5.81 27.15 -7.85
CA ARG A 392 -5.38 27.08 -6.44
C ARG A 392 -6.56 26.71 -5.56
N GLY A 393 -6.36 25.72 -4.68
CA GLY A 393 -7.38 25.16 -3.79
C GLY A 393 -8.34 24.17 -4.46
N SER A 394 -8.31 24.07 -5.79
CA SER A 394 -9.18 23.18 -6.57
C SER A 394 -8.53 21.82 -6.86
N ILE A 395 -7.22 21.70 -6.70
CA ILE A 395 -6.46 20.47 -6.96
C ILE A 395 -5.56 20.16 -5.78
N LYS A 396 -5.61 18.91 -5.33
CA LYS A 396 -4.71 18.32 -4.33
C LYS A 396 -4.10 17.05 -4.88
N ALA A 397 -2.88 16.74 -4.48
CA ALA A 397 -2.33 15.39 -4.67
C ALA A 397 -2.77 14.50 -3.50
N VAL A 398 -3.20 13.28 -3.80
CA VAL A 398 -3.56 12.23 -2.84
C VAL A 398 -2.42 11.23 -2.84
N VAL A 399 -1.73 11.10 -1.72
CA VAL A 399 -0.64 10.13 -1.54
C VAL A 399 -1.24 8.77 -1.25
N VAL A 400 -0.82 7.75 -1.98
CA VAL A 400 -1.32 6.37 -1.84
C VAL A 400 -0.17 5.39 -1.72
N HIS A 401 -0.30 4.44 -0.80
CA HIS A 401 0.60 3.30 -0.65
C HIS A 401 -0.05 2.23 0.24
N THR A 402 0.60 1.09 0.41
CA THR A 402 0.22 0.08 1.41
C THR A 402 0.24 0.70 2.80
N ASP A 403 -0.85 0.56 3.57
CA ASP A 403 -1.06 1.21 4.88
C ASP A 403 -0.30 0.52 6.04
N LEU A 404 1.03 0.51 5.92
CA LEU A 404 1.95 -0.02 6.92
C LEU A 404 1.99 0.90 8.17
N GLU A 405 2.21 0.32 9.34
CA GLU A 405 2.48 1.08 10.57
C GLU A 405 3.88 1.69 10.47
N GLU A 406 4.00 3.01 10.63
CA GLU A 406 5.30 3.66 10.73
C GLU A 406 5.95 3.30 12.07
N THR A 407 7.21 2.88 12.02
CA THR A 407 7.94 2.37 13.19
C THR A 407 9.28 3.04 13.42
N GLY A 408 9.80 3.86 12.51
CA GLY A 408 11.17 4.39 12.62
C GLY A 408 11.26 5.89 12.35
N TRP A 409 11.95 6.60 13.25
CA TRP A 409 12.22 8.03 13.12
C TRP A 409 13.69 8.34 13.40
N PHE A 410 14.23 9.32 12.68
CA PHE A 410 15.59 9.80 12.83
C PHE A 410 15.68 11.30 12.53
N GLU A 411 16.44 12.00 13.35
CA GLU A 411 16.82 13.40 13.18
C GLU A 411 18.23 13.63 13.73
N CYS A 412 19.00 14.53 13.13
CA CYS A 412 20.31 14.94 13.63
C CYS A 412 20.55 16.45 13.45
N SER A 413 21.67 16.95 13.94
CA SER A 413 22.04 18.36 13.81
C SER A 413 22.35 18.80 12.37
N ASN A 414 22.51 17.86 11.43
CA ASN A 414 22.78 18.16 10.02
C ASN A 414 21.48 18.12 9.19
N HIS A 415 21.00 19.28 8.77
CA HIS A 415 19.77 19.41 7.98
C HIS A 415 19.79 18.63 6.66
N ALA A 416 20.95 18.50 6.00
CA ALA A 416 21.05 17.77 4.73
C ALA A 416 20.84 16.25 4.95
N LEU A 417 21.31 15.71 6.07
CA LEU A 417 21.06 14.31 6.46
C LEU A 417 19.60 14.09 6.88
N ASN A 418 18.96 15.07 7.52
CA ASN A 418 17.53 15.00 7.82
C ASN A 418 16.71 15.00 6.52
N GLN A 419 17.09 15.82 5.54
CA GLN A 419 16.46 15.81 4.22
C GLN A 419 16.72 14.50 3.49
N LEU A 420 17.94 13.94 3.55
CA LEU A 420 18.24 12.61 3.00
C LEU A 420 17.34 11.54 3.62
N HIS A 421 17.23 11.50 4.95
CA HIS A 421 16.35 10.55 5.64
C HIS A 421 14.87 10.73 5.23
N SER A 422 14.40 11.97 5.10
CA SER A 422 13.07 12.27 4.55
C SER A 422 12.91 11.73 3.12
N ASN A 423 13.91 11.91 2.25
CA ASN A 423 13.90 11.40 0.88
C ASN A 423 13.80 9.87 0.85
N VAL A 424 14.54 9.17 1.72
CA VAL A 424 14.44 7.71 1.87
C VAL A 424 13.02 7.30 2.26
N ARG A 425 12.43 7.96 3.25
CA ARG A 425 11.05 7.68 3.68
C ARG A 425 10.03 7.90 2.56
N TRP A 426 10.17 8.97 1.78
CA TRP A 426 9.29 9.23 0.64
C TRP A 426 9.47 8.24 -0.49
N SER A 427 10.68 7.77 -0.74
CA SER A 427 10.93 6.70 -1.71
C SER A 427 10.36 5.36 -1.27
N MET A 428 10.43 5.04 0.01
CA MET A 428 9.76 3.86 0.57
C MET A 428 8.24 3.97 0.41
N LYS A 429 7.63 5.08 0.83
CA LYS A 429 6.20 5.32 0.66
C LYS A 429 5.79 5.20 -0.80
N GLY A 430 6.60 5.71 -1.71
CA GLY A 430 6.35 5.61 -3.14
C GLY A 430 6.24 4.17 -3.61
N ASN A 431 7.18 3.32 -3.22
CA ASN A 431 7.41 2.02 -3.86
C ASN A 431 6.78 0.81 -3.14
N PHE A 432 6.22 1.01 -1.94
CA PHE A 432 5.46 -0.02 -1.22
C PHE A 432 3.96 0.08 -1.58
N LEU A 433 3.59 -0.40 -2.78
CA LEU A 433 2.22 -0.36 -3.30
C LEU A 433 1.79 -1.75 -3.76
N SER A 434 1.19 -2.54 -2.86
CA SER A 434 0.89 -3.98 -2.98
C SER A 434 2.12 -4.89 -3.12
N ILE A 435 3.07 -4.59 -3.98
CA ILE A 435 4.36 -5.27 -4.08
C ILE A 435 5.46 -4.24 -3.91
N LEU A 436 6.71 -4.71 -3.73
CA LEU A 436 7.85 -3.81 -3.70
C LEU A 436 8.32 -3.52 -5.12
N MET A 437 7.80 -2.46 -5.70
CA MET A 437 8.15 -2.05 -7.06
C MET A 437 9.51 -1.35 -7.06
N ASP A 438 10.26 -1.32 -8.15
CA ASP A 438 11.51 -0.55 -8.32
C ASP A 438 11.27 0.97 -8.34
N CYS A 439 10.34 1.38 -9.19
CA CYS A 439 9.94 2.76 -9.44
C CYS A 439 8.46 2.82 -9.85
N LEU A 440 7.81 3.98 -9.73
CA LEU A 440 6.34 4.12 -9.82
C LEU A 440 5.84 5.12 -10.87
N GLN A 441 6.71 5.58 -11.76
CA GLN A 441 6.39 6.59 -12.78
C GLN A 441 6.46 6.04 -14.22
N ARG A 442 7.43 5.18 -14.55
CA ARG A 442 7.62 4.66 -15.92
C ARG A 442 6.89 3.32 -16.11
N ASP A 443 6.90 2.81 -17.32
CA ASP A 443 6.39 1.49 -17.70
C ASP A 443 7.21 0.31 -17.15
N GLU A 444 7.30 0.19 -15.83
CA GLU A 444 7.99 -0.91 -15.14
C GLU A 444 7.18 -1.37 -13.94
N HIS A 445 7.36 -0.75 -12.77
CA HIS A 445 6.58 -1.03 -11.55
C HIS A 445 6.67 -2.51 -11.14
N LEU A 446 7.88 -3.08 -11.18
CA LEU A 446 8.11 -4.52 -11.03
C LEU A 446 8.80 -4.86 -9.71
N GLY A 447 8.52 -6.07 -9.22
CA GLY A 447 9.03 -6.64 -7.98
C GLY A 447 10.51 -7.03 -7.99
N TRP A 448 11.42 -6.11 -8.27
CA TRP A 448 12.84 -6.41 -8.44
C TRP A 448 13.49 -6.90 -7.13
N ILE A 449 13.96 -8.15 -7.14
CA ILE A 449 14.46 -8.85 -5.94
C ILE A 449 15.76 -8.21 -5.41
N GLY A 450 16.62 -7.71 -6.30
CA GLY A 450 17.87 -7.05 -5.90
C GLY A 450 17.60 -5.84 -5.01
N ASP A 451 16.75 -4.93 -5.49
CA ASP A 451 16.33 -3.72 -4.78
C ASP A 451 15.69 -4.03 -3.43
N ALA A 452 14.80 -5.04 -3.41
CA ALA A 452 14.18 -5.53 -2.18
C ALA A 452 15.19 -6.03 -1.16
N HIS A 453 16.15 -6.84 -1.62
CA HIS A 453 17.20 -7.39 -0.77
C HIS A 453 18.03 -6.28 -0.13
N PHE A 454 18.39 -5.24 -0.90
CA PHE A 454 19.23 -4.15 -0.41
C PHE A 454 18.53 -3.22 0.57
N PHE A 455 17.24 -2.95 0.36
CA PHE A 455 16.50 -1.98 1.16
C PHE A 455 15.73 -2.59 2.35
N GLY A 456 15.62 -3.93 2.40
CA GLY A 456 14.91 -4.67 3.43
C GLY A 456 15.18 -4.19 4.87
N PRO A 457 16.45 -4.12 5.33
CA PRO A 457 16.76 -3.68 6.69
C PRO A 457 16.27 -2.25 7.00
N THR A 458 16.54 -1.29 6.12
CA THR A 458 16.05 0.08 6.24
C THR A 458 14.52 0.14 6.27
N ALA A 459 13.86 -0.63 5.40
CA ALA A 459 12.41 -0.69 5.35
C ALA A 459 11.81 -1.21 6.68
N ASN A 460 12.42 -2.26 7.25
CA ASN A 460 11.99 -2.86 8.52
C ASN A 460 12.17 -1.93 9.72
N TYR A 461 13.13 -1.01 9.67
CA TYR A 461 13.27 0.04 10.67
C TYR A 461 12.14 1.07 10.55
N LEU A 462 11.91 1.56 9.32
CA LEU A 462 11.00 2.66 9.03
C LEU A 462 9.51 2.30 9.17
N TYR A 463 9.10 1.10 8.79
CA TYR A 463 7.72 0.61 8.91
C TYR A 463 7.68 -0.86 9.33
N ASN A 464 6.54 -1.26 9.91
CA ASN A 464 6.22 -2.67 10.11
C ASN A 464 5.88 -3.35 8.78
N THR A 465 6.88 -3.99 8.19
CA THR A 465 6.83 -4.65 6.88
C THR A 465 6.58 -6.17 6.97
N ALA A 466 6.37 -6.73 8.16
CA ALA A 466 6.31 -8.19 8.36
C ALA A 466 5.24 -8.87 7.49
N GLY A 467 4.02 -8.31 7.43
CA GLY A 467 2.94 -8.82 6.58
C GLY A 467 3.18 -8.60 5.09
N PHE A 468 3.79 -7.48 4.73
CA PHE A 468 4.19 -7.15 3.37
C PHE A 468 5.19 -8.17 2.84
N TRP A 469 6.27 -8.43 3.58
CA TRP A 469 7.27 -9.43 3.21
C TRP A 469 6.69 -10.83 3.20
N ARG A 470 5.81 -11.20 4.13
CA ARG A 470 5.17 -12.52 4.12
C ARG A 470 4.38 -12.75 2.83
N GLY A 471 3.61 -11.76 2.39
CA GLY A 471 2.88 -11.82 1.12
C GLY A 471 3.83 -11.93 -0.07
N TRP A 472 4.81 -11.02 -0.16
CA TRP A 472 5.75 -10.99 -1.28
C TRP A 472 6.62 -12.24 -1.39
N HIS A 473 7.10 -12.81 -0.27
CA HIS A 473 7.85 -14.07 -0.29
C HIS A 473 7.00 -15.27 -0.73
N ARG A 474 5.67 -15.25 -0.53
CA ARG A 474 4.76 -16.27 -1.08
C ARG A 474 4.65 -16.17 -2.60
N ASP A 475 4.64 -14.95 -3.13
CA ASP A 475 4.67 -14.72 -4.58
C ASP A 475 5.99 -15.26 -5.15
N LEU A 476 7.13 -14.90 -4.56
CA LEU A 476 8.45 -15.42 -4.96
C LEU A 476 8.53 -16.96 -4.90
N ALA A 477 8.02 -17.56 -3.83
CA ALA A 477 8.01 -19.02 -3.70
C ALA A 477 7.12 -19.70 -4.75
N SER A 478 6.02 -19.04 -5.14
CA SER A 478 5.12 -19.53 -6.20
C SER A 478 5.79 -19.46 -7.57
N GLU A 479 6.42 -18.33 -7.90
CA GLU A 479 7.15 -18.15 -9.16
C GLU A 479 8.36 -19.10 -9.28
N ALA A 480 9.12 -19.25 -8.18
CA ALA A 480 10.24 -20.19 -8.13
C ALA A 480 9.82 -21.65 -8.41
N ALA A 481 8.61 -22.02 -7.99
CA ALA A 481 8.05 -23.34 -8.21
C ALA A 481 7.49 -23.56 -9.63
N SER A 482 7.02 -22.50 -10.32
CA SER A 482 6.45 -22.57 -11.66
C SER A 482 7.48 -22.46 -12.80
N ASP A 483 8.48 -21.60 -12.64
CA ASP A 483 9.40 -21.24 -13.73
C ASP A 483 10.70 -22.06 -13.76
N GLY A 484 10.86 -23.00 -12.83
CA GLY A 484 12.12 -23.71 -12.68
C GLY A 484 13.27 -22.74 -12.50
N SER A 485 13.09 -21.64 -11.74
CA SER A 485 14.12 -20.63 -11.46
C SER A 485 15.36 -21.26 -10.82
N MET A 486 15.20 -22.41 -10.16
CA MET A 486 16.27 -23.32 -9.76
C MET A 486 17.18 -23.75 -10.92
N ASN A 487 16.68 -23.85 -12.15
CA ASN A 487 17.45 -24.13 -13.36
C ASN A 487 18.27 -22.92 -13.82
N ILE A 488 17.82 -21.68 -13.61
CA ILE A 488 18.62 -20.47 -13.90
C ILE A 488 19.74 -20.33 -12.86
N VAL A 489 19.44 -20.57 -11.58
CA VAL A 489 20.42 -20.60 -10.49
C VAL A 489 21.41 -21.76 -10.68
N ALA A 490 20.94 -22.95 -11.06
CA ALA A 490 21.80 -24.10 -11.36
C ALA A 490 22.60 -23.93 -12.65
N ALA A 491 22.07 -23.25 -13.67
CA ALA A 491 22.80 -22.91 -14.89
C ALA A 491 23.88 -21.85 -14.68
N ASN A 492 23.76 -21.04 -13.61
CA ASN A 492 24.81 -20.14 -13.14
C ASN A 492 25.70 -20.76 -12.04
N ASP A 493 25.69 -22.09 -11.92
CA ASP A 493 26.47 -22.87 -10.93
C ASP A 493 26.28 -22.40 -9.47
N TYR A 494 25.08 -21.90 -9.15
CA TYR A 494 24.72 -21.29 -7.86
C TYR A 494 25.55 -20.05 -7.48
N LEU A 495 26.26 -19.45 -8.43
CA LEU A 495 27.05 -18.23 -8.22
C LEU A 495 26.14 -17.00 -8.23
N ILE A 496 26.48 -16.00 -7.40
CA ILE A 496 25.77 -14.71 -7.37
C ILE A 496 26.25 -13.86 -8.56
N GLY A 497 25.32 -13.44 -9.42
CA GLY A 497 25.60 -12.72 -10.68
C GLY A 497 25.05 -11.29 -10.77
N THR A 498 24.86 -10.58 -9.66
CA THR A 498 24.21 -9.26 -9.65
C THR A 498 25.14 -8.11 -9.23
N GLY A 499 24.96 -6.95 -9.88
CA GLY A 499 25.47 -5.64 -9.42
C GLY A 499 24.63 -5.06 -8.28
N PHE A 500 24.85 -3.78 -7.89
CA PHE A 500 24.31 -3.11 -6.68
C PHE A 500 24.81 -3.64 -5.31
N ALA A 501 25.49 -4.80 -5.29
CA ALA A 501 25.88 -5.54 -4.09
C ALA A 501 26.75 -4.82 -3.04
N GLY A 502 27.36 -3.67 -3.36
CA GLY A 502 28.32 -3.00 -2.46
C GLY A 502 27.74 -1.97 -1.50
N THR A 503 26.65 -1.27 -1.86
CA THR A 503 26.23 -0.05 -1.15
C THR A 503 25.71 -0.28 0.28
N PRO A 504 24.76 -1.21 0.54
CA PRO A 504 24.33 -1.48 1.92
C PRO A 504 25.45 -2.07 2.77
N ALA A 505 26.24 -2.99 2.19
CA ALA A 505 27.36 -3.65 2.85
C ALA A 505 28.54 -2.71 3.14
N LEU A 506 28.66 -1.58 2.43
CA LEU A 506 29.76 -0.63 2.63
C LEU A 506 29.81 -0.09 4.06
N SER A 507 28.63 0.18 4.64
CA SER A 507 28.54 0.72 5.99
C SER A 507 29.04 -0.28 7.04
N ASP A 508 28.55 -1.53 7.00
CA ASP A 508 28.98 -2.60 7.90
C ASP A 508 30.44 -3.02 7.65
N ALA A 509 30.87 -3.12 6.40
CA ALA A 509 32.24 -3.46 6.05
C ALA A 509 33.23 -2.40 6.57
N LEU A 510 32.93 -1.11 6.37
CA LEU A 510 33.76 -0.02 6.87
C LEU A 510 33.72 0.09 8.40
N ARG A 511 32.57 -0.16 9.05
CA ARG A 511 32.49 -0.28 10.53
C ARG A 511 33.36 -1.42 11.05
N SER A 512 33.35 -2.58 10.38
CA SER A 512 34.14 -3.74 10.79
C SER A 512 35.66 -3.51 10.79
N ILE A 513 36.13 -2.52 10.02
CA ILE A 513 37.54 -2.10 9.96
C ILE A 513 37.81 -0.76 10.68
N ASN A 514 36.85 -0.27 11.48
CA ASN A 514 36.94 0.98 12.23
C ASN A 514 37.12 2.25 11.36
N ALA A 515 36.59 2.26 10.14
CA ALA A 515 36.66 3.35 9.17
C ALA A 515 35.43 4.29 9.21
N THR A 516 34.84 4.50 10.39
CA THR A 516 33.59 5.26 10.53
C THR A 516 33.72 6.73 10.10
N GLU A 517 34.88 7.36 10.32
CA GLU A 517 35.15 8.72 9.84
C GLU A 517 35.14 8.82 8.30
N ASP A 518 35.58 7.77 7.61
CA ASP A 518 35.51 7.74 6.14
C ASP A 518 34.07 7.62 5.65
N ILE A 519 33.21 6.86 6.34
CA ILE A 519 31.76 6.83 6.04
C ILE A 519 31.16 8.22 6.20
N TYR A 520 31.48 8.94 7.27
CA TYR A 520 31.01 10.31 7.45
C TYR A 520 31.47 11.24 6.31
N ARG A 521 32.72 11.12 5.84
CA ARG A 521 33.21 11.89 4.69
C ARG A 521 32.46 11.57 3.41
N ILE A 522 32.12 10.30 3.17
CA ILE A 522 31.35 9.87 1.99
C ILE A 522 29.90 10.39 2.11
N LEU A 523 29.28 10.23 3.28
CA LEU A 523 27.91 10.65 3.56
C LEU A 523 27.72 12.16 3.43
N LEU A 524 28.75 12.95 3.79
CA LEU A 524 28.74 14.41 3.74
C LEU A 524 29.24 14.99 2.41
N GLN A 525 29.61 14.16 1.44
CA GLN A 525 30.01 14.61 0.11
C GLN A 525 28.81 15.19 -0.64
N THR A 526 29.01 16.32 -1.33
CA THR A 526 27.98 17.01 -2.12
C THR A 526 28.25 17.01 -3.62
N LYS A 527 29.45 16.58 -4.06
CA LYS A 527 29.76 16.39 -5.47
C LYS A 527 29.20 15.06 -5.97
N VAL A 528 28.74 15.01 -7.21
CA VAL A 528 28.35 13.76 -7.86
C VAL A 528 29.58 12.85 -8.06
N PRO A 529 29.51 11.53 -7.76
CA PRO A 529 28.39 10.80 -7.18
C PRO A 529 28.34 10.88 -5.63
N SER A 530 27.20 11.31 -5.08
CA SER A 530 26.94 11.28 -3.62
C SER A 530 25.45 11.42 -3.30
N TRP A 531 25.06 11.10 -2.07
CA TRP A 531 23.68 11.29 -1.59
C TRP A 531 23.31 12.77 -1.47
N LEU A 532 24.19 13.59 -0.88
CA LEU A 532 23.88 15.01 -0.68
C LEU A 532 23.96 15.81 -1.98
N TYR A 533 24.63 15.30 -3.03
CA TYR A 533 24.44 15.85 -4.38
C TYR A 533 22.96 15.84 -4.78
N GLN A 534 22.24 14.73 -4.57
CA GLN A 534 20.81 14.66 -4.91
C GLN A 534 20.01 15.68 -4.09
N VAL A 535 20.30 15.78 -2.79
CA VAL A 535 19.68 16.75 -1.88
C VAL A 535 19.93 18.19 -2.35
N ASP A 536 21.17 18.55 -2.69
CA ASP A 536 21.56 19.88 -3.18
C ASP A 536 20.89 20.22 -4.52
N MET A 537 20.64 19.21 -5.35
CA MET A 537 19.89 19.35 -6.60
C MET A 537 18.37 19.52 -6.38
N GLY A 538 17.89 19.40 -5.14
CA GLY A 538 16.50 19.57 -4.75
C GLY A 538 15.66 18.29 -4.78
N ALA A 539 16.31 17.12 -4.71
CA ALA A 539 15.65 15.84 -4.60
C ALA A 539 14.79 15.76 -3.34
N THR A 540 13.61 15.15 -3.48
CA THR A 540 12.69 14.87 -2.37
C THR A 540 12.44 13.36 -2.19
N THR A 541 13.15 12.56 -2.99
CA THR A 541 13.14 11.10 -3.08
C THR A 541 14.55 10.68 -3.49
N ILE A 542 14.91 9.43 -3.26
CA ILE A 542 16.18 8.86 -3.72
C ILE A 542 16.07 8.55 -5.22
N TRP A 543 17.14 8.82 -5.97
CA TRP A 543 17.19 8.58 -7.41
C TRP A 543 17.79 7.22 -7.75
N GLU A 544 17.43 6.68 -8.91
CA GLU A 544 17.97 5.41 -9.44
C GLU A 544 19.46 5.50 -9.78
N ARG A 545 19.91 6.66 -10.26
CA ARG A 545 21.32 6.94 -10.56
C ARG A 545 21.82 8.03 -9.65
N TRP A 546 23.11 7.97 -9.31
CA TRP A 546 23.80 9.06 -8.63
C TRP A 546 23.66 10.39 -9.39
N ASP A 547 23.60 10.30 -10.71
CA ASP A 547 23.54 11.39 -11.68
C ASP A 547 22.27 11.33 -12.53
N SER A 548 21.13 10.88 -11.99
CA SER A 548 19.83 10.93 -12.70
C SER A 548 19.55 12.34 -13.25
N MET A 549 19.94 13.37 -12.49
CA MET A 549 20.15 14.72 -12.99
C MET A 549 21.64 15.05 -12.99
N LEU A 550 22.13 15.56 -14.11
CA LEU A 550 23.51 16.01 -14.31
C LEU A 550 23.76 17.39 -13.65
N PRO A 551 25.02 17.80 -13.42
CA PRO A 551 25.33 19.08 -12.76
C PRO A 551 24.78 20.32 -13.50
N ASP A 552 24.56 20.22 -14.80
CA ASP A 552 23.95 21.26 -15.64
C ASP A 552 22.41 21.25 -15.61
N ARG A 553 21.81 20.42 -14.74
CA ARG A 553 20.37 20.19 -14.57
C ARG A 553 19.70 19.50 -15.77
N GLN A 554 20.47 18.92 -16.68
CA GLN A 554 19.96 18.04 -17.72
C GLN A 554 19.74 16.63 -17.19
N LEU A 555 18.91 15.85 -17.88
CA LEU A 555 18.69 14.44 -17.55
C LEU A 555 19.94 13.62 -17.89
N ASN A 556 20.17 12.55 -17.13
CA ASN A 556 21.07 11.51 -17.58
C ASN A 556 20.65 11.01 -18.98
N PRO A 557 21.59 10.84 -19.94
CA PRO A 557 21.25 10.41 -21.29
C PRO A 557 20.79 8.94 -21.36
N GLY A 558 21.03 8.15 -20.32
CA GLY A 558 20.61 6.75 -20.24
C GLY A 558 19.08 6.60 -20.29
N GLU A 559 18.63 5.57 -21.00
CA GLU A 559 17.18 5.29 -21.20
C GLU A 559 16.47 4.85 -19.91
N MET A 560 17.22 4.38 -18.91
CA MET A 560 16.72 3.97 -17.60
C MET A 560 17.14 5.01 -16.55
N THR A 561 16.25 5.99 -16.32
CA THR A 561 16.47 7.09 -15.38
C THR A 561 15.19 7.34 -14.57
N SER A 562 15.24 7.07 -13.27
CA SER A 562 14.17 7.34 -12.30
C SER A 562 14.64 8.33 -11.22
N PHE A 563 13.72 9.19 -10.78
CA PHE A 563 13.91 10.10 -9.64
C PHE A 563 13.24 9.60 -8.37
N ASN A 564 12.72 8.37 -8.37
CA ASN A 564 12.14 7.73 -7.20
C ASN A 564 12.45 6.23 -7.18
N HIS A 565 13.55 5.89 -6.51
CA HIS A 565 14.02 4.53 -6.34
C HIS A 565 14.67 4.40 -4.96
N TYR A 566 14.33 3.38 -4.16
CA TYR A 566 14.76 3.28 -2.76
C TYR A 566 16.12 2.59 -2.55
N ALA A 567 16.73 1.96 -3.56
CA ALA A 567 17.92 1.13 -3.39
C ALA A 567 19.08 1.87 -2.68
N TYR A 568 19.44 3.08 -3.15
CA TYR A 568 20.47 3.90 -2.48
C TYR A 568 20.01 4.52 -1.15
N GLY A 569 18.72 4.43 -0.83
CA GLY A 569 18.18 4.79 0.47
C GLY A 569 18.55 3.80 1.57
N SER A 570 19.13 2.64 1.23
CA SER A 570 19.71 1.68 2.19
C SER A 570 20.70 2.32 3.16
N VAL A 571 21.36 3.43 2.78
CA VAL A 571 22.24 4.20 3.67
C VAL A 571 21.56 4.70 4.96
N ALA A 572 20.22 4.82 4.97
CA ALA A 572 19.51 5.21 6.19
C ALA A 572 19.69 4.20 7.33
N GLN A 573 19.99 2.92 7.05
CA GLN A 573 20.36 1.97 8.09
C GLN A 573 21.59 2.45 8.89
N PHE A 574 22.59 3.04 8.22
CA PHE A 574 23.74 3.66 8.90
C PHE A 574 23.30 4.84 9.79
N LEU A 575 22.35 5.66 9.32
CA LEU A 575 21.79 6.74 10.13
C LEU A 575 21.10 6.19 11.38
N HIS A 576 20.32 5.13 11.25
CA HIS A 576 19.58 4.51 12.36
C HIS A 576 20.52 3.82 13.36
N GLU A 577 21.38 2.93 12.88
CA GLU A 577 22.16 2.00 13.69
C GLU A 577 23.54 2.55 14.11
N THR A 578 24.02 3.62 13.46
CA THR A 578 25.33 4.22 13.76
C THR A 578 25.21 5.62 14.29
N VAL A 579 24.54 6.50 13.55
CA VAL A 579 24.41 7.91 13.98
C VAL A 579 23.43 7.99 15.15
N GLY A 580 22.26 7.36 15.02
CA GLY A 580 21.28 7.20 16.08
C GLY A 580 21.62 6.11 17.09
N GLY A 581 22.43 5.13 16.66
CA GLY A 581 22.96 4.08 17.53
C GLY A 581 21.95 3.01 17.94
N LEU A 582 20.76 2.94 17.32
CA LEU A 582 19.74 1.95 17.63
C LEU A 582 19.74 0.82 16.60
N ALA A 583 20.14 -0.37 17.02
CA ALA A 583 20.13 -1.58 16.18
C ALA A 583 19.51 -2.76 16.94
N PRO A 584 18.90 -3.73 16.23
CA PRO A 584 18.61 -5.01 16.86
C PRO A 584 19.95 -5.65 17.27
N ASP A 585 19.95 -6.36 18.38
CA ASP A 585 21.10 -7.17 18.75
C ASP A 585 21.40 -8.23 17.68
N LYS A 586 22.69 -8.52 17.43
CA LYS A 586 23.10 -9.43 16.36
C LYS A 586 22.80 -10.89 16.68
N ASP A 587 22.79 -11.23 17.97
CA ASP A 587 22.60 -12.59 18.46
C ASP A 587 21.12 -12.85 18.85
N ASN A 588 20.32 -11.78 19.01
CA ASN A 588 18.91 -11.85 19.40
C ASN A 588 17.99 -11.17 18.37
N SER A 589 17.07 -11.94 17.79
CA SER A 589 16.15 -11.44 16.77
C SER A 589 14.99 -10.62 17.36
N GLY A 590 14.47 -9.67 16.57
CA GLY A 590 13.18 -9.03 16.87
C GLY A 590 13.21 -7.94 17.95
N TYR A 591 14.37 -7.32 18.22
CA TYR A 591 14.53 -6.24 19.21
C TYR A 591 14.17 -6.65 20.65
N GLU A 592 14.27 -7.93 20.99
CA GLU A 592 14.21 -8.37 22.40
C GLU A 592 15.39 -7.79 23.19
N THR A 593 16.57 -7.83 22.59
CA THR A 593 17.73 -7.04 23.01
C THR A 593 18.00 -5.97 21.96
N VAL A 594 18.30 -4.77 22.43
CA VAL A 594 18.62 -3.61 21.59
C VAL A 594 20.06 -3.22 21.83
N ALA A 595 20.86 -3.15 20.76
CA ALA A 595 22.17 -2.54 20.83
C ALA A 595 22.02 -1.01 20.77
N VAL A 596 22.50 -0.33 21.82
CA VAL A 596 22.55 1.14 21.90
C VAL A 596 24.01 1.59 21.85
N ALA A 597 24.49 1.93 20.65
CA ALA A 597 25.90 2.23 20.39
C ALA A 597 26.07 3.34 19.33
N PRO A 598 25.69 4.60 19.65
CA PRO A 598 25.90 5.72 18.74
C PRO A 598 27.40 5.97 18.54
N ILE A 599 27.80 6.29 17.31
CA ILE A 599 29.17 6.66 16.97
C ILE A 599 29.15 8.07 16.37
N PRO A 600 29.27 9.14 17.18
CA PRO A 600 29.32 10.51 16.68
C PRO A 600 30.50 10.72 15.71
N GLY A 601 30.32 11.59 14.72
CA GLY A 601 31.37 11.96 13.76
C GLY A 601 30.85 12.90 12.68
N GLY A 602 31.72 13.29 11.74
CA GLY A 602 31.32 14.14 10.60
C GLY A 602 30.81 15.54 10.98
N GLY A 603 31.13 16.04 12.18
CA GLY A 603 30.61 17.32 12.68
C GLY A 603 29.13 17.29 13.10
N ILE A 604 28.51 16.12 13.19
CA ILE A 604 27.18 15.95 13.79
C ILE A 604 27.31 16.10 15.31
N THR A 605 26.53 17.01 15.89
CA THR A 605 26.60 17.38 17.30
C THR A 605 25.46 16.82 18.15
N SER A 606 24.38 16.36 17.51
CA SER A 606 23.25 15.68 18.16
C SER A 606 22.53 14.76 17.17
N ALA A 607 21.96 13.66 17.67
CA ALA A 607 21.11 12.77 16.90
C ALA A 607 20.05 12.13 17.80
N ASN A 608 18.82 12.05 17.32
CA ASN A 608 17.70 11.38 17.96
C ASN A 608 17.20 10.27 17.03
N ALA A 609 17.09 9.05 17.56
CA ALA A 609 16.53 7.92 16.86
C ALA A 609 15.43 7.26 17.71
N LYS A 610 14.37 6.84 17.04
CA LYS A 610 13.24 6.14 17.64
C LYS A 610 12.87 4.94 16.79
N HIS A 611 12.61 3.82 17.45
CA HIS A 611 12.06 2.64 16.82
C HIS A 611 10.91 2.06 17.66
N LEU A 612 9.71 2.02 17.09
CA LEU A 612 8.55 1.33 17.64
C LEU A 612 8.67 -0.16 17.29
N GLY A 613 9.42 -0.87 18.12
CA GLY A 613 9.61 -2.31 18.00
C GLY A 613 8.36 -3.11 18.41
N PRO A 614 8.45 -4.44 18.36
CA PRO A 614 7.35 -5.31 18.74
C PRO A 614 7.04 -5.26 20.24
N TYR A 615 8.03 -4.93 21.09
CA TYR A 615 7.87 -4.80 22.55
C TYR A 615 7.42 -3.40 23.01
N GLY A 616 7.71 -2.35 22.25
CA GLY A 616 7.43 -0.97 22.67
C GLY A 616 8.29 0.04 21.93
N MET A 617 8.22 1.30 22.35
CA MET A 617 9.10 2.35 21.83
C MET A 617 10.50 2.21 22.41
N VAL A 618 11.50 2.18 21.54
CA VAL A 618 12.93 2.33 21.85
C VAL A 618 13.34 3.72 21.38
N GLU A 619 13.88 4.55 22.27
CA GLU A 619 14.31 5.91 21.96
C GLU A 619 15.70 6.18 22.52
N TYR A 620 16.57 6.80 21.71
CA TYR A 620 17.86 7.35 22.12
C TYR A 620 17.97 8.79 21.62
N LYS A 621 18.35 9.71 22.51
CA LYS A 621 18.39 11.17 22.27
C LYS A 621 19.78 11.75 22.44
#